data_AF-M3GD89-F1
#
_entry.id   AF-M3GD89-F1
#
_cell.length_a   1.000
_cell.length_b   1.000
_cell.length_c   1.000
_cell.angle_alpha   90.00
_cell.angle_beta   90.00
_cell.angle_gamma   90.00
#
_symmetry.space_group_name_H-M   'P 1'
#
loop_
_entity.id
_entity.type
_entity.pdbx_description
1 polymer ?
#
loop_
_entity_poly.entity_id
_entity_poly.type
_entity_poly.pdbx_seq_one_letter_code
_entity_poly.pdbx_strand_id
1 'polypeptide(L)'
;MSSLSEKSEEESIKSTALNLLEKRTFEFRKLPRGKLLVGKKIEAKFFPYSNLGSSIRISSGKLEFKIHSFYLKSEPGNLEAVIDLLLYKLLKQPIPDELESMIRKFYESHTTQNCTSKNKKESNVLLFGIKN
;
A
#
# COMPACT_ATOMS: atom_id res chain seq x y z
N MET A 1 -9.44 25.88 -18.69
CA MET A 1 -10.46 25.81 -17.61
C MET A 1 -10.59 24.36 -17.15
N SER A 2 -9.54 23.75 -16.58
CA SER A 2 -9.53 22.30 -16.28
C SER A 2 -9.21 21.97 -14.81
N SER A 3 -8.81 22.96 -14.02
CA SER A 3 -8.26 22.78 -12.67
C SER A 3 -9.30 22.63 -11.55
N LEU A 4 -10.59 22.79 -11.83
CA LEU A 4 -11.65 22.64 -10.82
C LEU A 4 -12.21 21.20 -10.76
N SER A 5 -12.25 20.49 -11.89
CA SER A 5 -12.77 19.12 -11.97
C SER A 5 -11.79 18.11 -11.36
N GLU A 6 -10.49 18.27 -11.63
CA GLU A 6 -9.45 17.37 -11.12
C GLU A 6 -9.32 17.41 -9.59
N LYS A 7 -9.53 18.57 -8.97
CA LYS A 7 -9.47 18.72 -7.49
C LYS A 7 -10.61 18.00 -6.80
N SER A 8 -11.82 18.07 -7.36
CA SER A 8 -13.02 17.41 -6.82
C SER A 8 -12.88 15.88 -6.89
N GLU A 9 -12.34 15.37 -8.00
CA GLU A 9 -12.13 13.94 -8.20
C GLU A 9 -11.04 13.38 -7.27
N GLU A 10 -9.94 14.11 -7.08
CA GLU A 10 -8.88 13.69 -6.16
C GLU A 10 -9.34 13.68 -4.69
N GLU A 11 -10.19 14.64 -4.28
CA GLU A 11 -10.80 14.64 -2.94
C GLU A 11 -11.77 13.47 -2.75
N SER A 12 -12.58 13.14 -3.76
CA SER A 12 -13.47 11.98 -3.76
C SER A 12 -12.70 10.65 -3.64
N ILE A 13 -11.58 10.52 -4.34
CA ILE A 13 -10.73 9.33 -4.25
C ILE A 13 -10.08 9.22 -2.85
N LYS A 14 -9.61 10.33 -2.29
CA LYS A 14 -9.03 10.36 -0.93
C LYS A 14 -10.07 10.02 0.14
N SER A 15 -11.31 10.48 0.00
CA SER A 15 -12.38 10.14 0.95
C SER A 15 -12.74 8.65 0.88
N THR A 16 -12.79 8.08 -0.32
CA THR A 16 -12.99 6.64 -0.53
C THR A 16 -11.87 5.83 0.12
N ALA A 17 -10.61 6.24 -0.07
CA ALA A 17 -9.46 5.61 0.56
C ALA A 17 -9.50 5.71 2.10
N LEU A 18 -9.95 6.84 2.64
CA LEU A 18 -10.15 7.01 4.09
C LEU A 18 -11.23 6.08 4.63
N ASN A 19 -12.37 5.96 3.95
CA ASN A 19 -13.44 5.04 4.33
C ASN A 19 -12.95 3.58 4.34
N LEU A 20 -12.13 3.20 3.36
CA LEU A 20 -11.49 1.87 3.32
C LEU A 20 -10.57 1.66 4.52
N LEU A 21 -9.71 2.64 4.84
CA LEU A 21 -8.83 2.61 6.01
C LEU A 21 -9.61 2.42 7.31
N GLU A 22 -10.71 3.14 7.47
CA GLU A 22 -11.57 3.04 8.65
C GLU A 22 -12.20 1.65 8.77
N LYS A 23 -12.77 1.15 7.67
CA LYS A 23 -13.40 -0.17 7.61
C LYS A 23 -12.40 -1.28 7.96
N ARG A 24 -11.22 -1.29 7.33
CA ARG A 24 -10.18 -2.29 7.61
C ARG A 24 -9.67 -2.18 9.03
N THR A 25 -9.38 -0.97 9.52
CA THR A 25 -8.94 -0.77 10.90
C THR A 25 -9.98 -1.29 11.90
N PHE A 26 -11.28 -1.10 11.61
CA PHE A 26 -12.36 -1.60 12.44
C PHE A 26 -12.36 -3.14 12.52
N GLU A 27 -12.19 -3.84 11.40
CA GLU A 27 -12.09 -5.31 11.40
C GLU A 27 -10.89 -5.80 12.21
N PHE A 28 -9.75 -5.13 12.10
CA PHE A 28 -8.54 -5.48 12.87
C PHE A 28 -8.67 -5.21 14.38
N ARG A 29 -9.67 -4.46 14.85
CA ARG A 29 -9.94 -4.32 16.29
C ARG A 29 -10.33 -5.64 16.94
N LYS A 30 -10.90 -6.57 16.17
CA LYS A 30 -11.35 -7.89 16.63
C LYS A 30 -10.18 -8.87 16.78
N LEU A 31 -9.04 -8.60 16.16
CA LEU A 31 -7.86 -9.47 16.20
C LEU A 31 -7.08 -9.33 17.52
N PRO A 32 -6.21 -10.29 17.86
CA PRO A 32 -5.34 -10.17 19.02
C PRO A 32 -4.48 -8.90 18.92
N ARG A 33 -4.40 -8.15 20.02
CA ARG A 33 -3.78 -6.81 20.12
C ARG A 33 -4.53 -5.69 19.37
N GLY A 34 -5.67 -5.98 18.74
CA GLY A 34 -6.53 -5.01 18.07
C GLY A 34 -7.09 -3.91 18.99
N LYS A 35 -7.11 -4.15 20.31
CA LYS A 35 -7.44 -3.12 21.33
C LYS A 35 -6.57 -1.85 21.22
N LEU A 36 -5.35 -1.94 20.68
CA LEU A 36 -4.47 -0.80 20.42
C LEU A 36 -5.07 0.23 19.43
N LEU A 37 -5.99 -0.21 18.59
CA LEU A 37 -6.63 0.59 17.54
C LEU A 37 -7.93 1.26 18.02
N VAL A 38 -8.41 0.92 19.22
CA VAL A 38 -9.67 1.46 19.76
C VAL A 38 -9.47 2.91 20.21
N GLY A 39 -10.43 3.77 19.88
CA GLY A 39 -10.41 5.19 20.23
C GLY A 39 -9.35 6.02 19.51
N LYS A 40 -8.66 5.45 18.51
CA LYS A 40 -7.68 6.18 17.70
C LYS A 40 -8.38 6.89 16.55
N LYS A 41 -8.09 8.19 16.39
CA LYS A 41 -8.45 8.94 15.19
C LYS A 41 -7.60 8.46 14.01
N ILE A 42 -8.23 8.07 12.93
CA ILE A 42 -7.55 7.60 11.72
C ILE A 42 -7.22 8.82 10.86
N GLU A 43 -5.96 8.93 10.44
CA GLU A 43 -5.55 9.95 9.49
C GLU A 43 -4.70 9.31 8.39
N ALA A 44 -4.94 9.74 7.16
CA ALA A 44 -4.21 9.28 5.98
C ALA A 44 -3.47 10.45 5.34
N LYS A 45 -2.21 10.23 4.98
CA LYS A 45 -1.42 11.15 4.16
C LYS A 45 -0.91 10.40 2.94
N PHE A 46 -1.18 10.97 1.77
CA PHE A 46 -0.79 10.39 0.49
C PHE A 46 0.37 11.18 -0.10
N PHE A 47 1.50 10.51 -0.37
CA PHE A 47 2.71 11.14 -0.88
C PHE A 47 3.25 10.42 -2.12
N PRO A 48 3.81 11.14 -3.10
CA PRO A 48 4.54 10.54 -4.21
C PRO A 48 5.98 10.25 -3.78
N TYR A 49 6.22 9.11 -3.14
CA TYR A 49 7.57 8.67 -2.81
C TYR A 49 8.27 8.07 -4.05
N SER A 50 9.60 8.01 -4.04
CA SER A 50 10.36 7.37 -5.13
C SER A 50 10.20 5.84 -5.14
N ASN A 51 9.76 5.26 -4.02
CA ASN A 51 9.37 3.87 -3.89
C ASN A 51 7.87 3.78 -3.57
N LEU A 52 7.23 2.65 -3.84
CA LEU A 52 5.83 2.38 -3.47
C LEU A 52 5.65 2.19 -1.93
N GLY A 53 6.49 2.85 -1.14
CA GLY A 53 6.59 2.73 0.30
C GLY A 53 5.36 3.27 1.02
N SER A 54 4.91 2.51 2.01
CA SER A 54 3.82 2.88 2.90
C SER A 54 4.20 2.54 4.34
N SER A 55 3.71 3.30 5.30
CA SER A 55 3.97 3.10 6.72
C SER A 55 2.78 3.47 7.58
N ILE A 56 2.74 2.87 8.78
CA ILE A 56 1.74 3.15 9.81
C ILE A 56 2.46 3.56 11.09
N ARG A 57 1.92 4.58 11.76
CA ARG A 57 2.41 5.03 13.06
C ARG A 57 1.26 5.17 14.02
N ILE A 58 1.46 4.66 15.23
CA ILE A 58 0.54 4.83 16.34
C ILE A 58 1.10 5.85 17.31
N SER A 59 0.27 6.82 17.68
CA SER A 59 0.59 7.86 18.65
C SER A 59 -0.52 7.97 19.71
N SER A 60 -0.35 8.84 20.71
CA SER A 60 -1.45 9.16 21.63
C SER A 60 -2.63 9.71 20.84
N GLY A 61 -3.79 9.07 20.95
CA GLY A 61 -5.03 9.45 20.24
C GLY A 61 -5.10 9.24 18.72
N LYS A 62 -4.01 8.88 18.02
CA LYS A 62 -3.99 8.89 16.55
C LYS A 62 -3.34 7.64 15.93
N LEU A 63 -3.90 7.21 14.81
CA LEU A 63 -3.35 6.20 13.90
C LEU A 63 -3.08 6.86 12.54
N GLU A 64 -1.81 7.12 12.24
CA GLU A 64 -1.39 7.79 11.01
C GLU A 64 -0.92 6.78 9.96
N PHE A 65 -1.59 6.77 8.82
CA PHE A 65 -1.19 6.04 7.64
C PHE A 65 -0.49 7.01 6.68
N LYS A 66 0.73 6.66 6.26
CA LYS A 66 1.43 7.31 5.16
C LYS A 66 1.47 6.34 4.01
N ILE A 67 0.71 6.62 2.96
CA ILE A 67 0.52 5.70 1.82
C ILE A 67 1.04 6.37 0.56
N HIS A 68 1.66 5.60 -0.32
CA HIS A 68 2.06 6.10 -1.62
C HIS A 68 0.84 6.53 -2.46
N SER A 69 0.85 7.71 -3.08
CA SER A 69 -0.30 8.23 -3.83
C SER A 69 -0.70 7.37 -5.03
N PHE A 70 0.23 6.56 -5.57
CA PHE A 70 -0.07 5.59 -6.64
C PHE A 70 -1.18 4.60 -6.26
N TYR A 71 -1.30 4.23 -4.99
CA TYR A 71 -2.35 3.30 -4.54
C TYR A 71 -3.76 3.88 -4.68
N LEU A 72 -3.90 5.21 -4.78
CA LEU A 72 -5.18 5.86 -5.03
C LEU A 72 -5.69 5.63 -6.47
N LYS A 73 -4.79 5.30 -7.40
CA LYS A 73 -5.09 5.09 -8.82
C LYS A 73 -5.00 3.63 -9.24
N SER A 74 -4.49 2.76 -8.37
CA SER A 74 -4.42 1.32 -8.60
C SER A 74 -5.76 0.65 -8.32
N GLU A 75 -5.88 -0.64 -8.68
CA GLU A 75 -7.08 -1.42 -8.31
C GLU A 75 -7.33 -1.37 -6.79
N PRO A 76 -8.60 -1.31 -6.34
CA PRO A 76 -8.95 -1.19 -4.93
C PRO A 76 -8.30 -2.25 -4.03
N GLY A 77 -8.14 -3.47 -4.54
CA GLY A 77 -7.50 -4.58 -3.82
C GLY A 77 -6.04 -4.30 -3.44
N ASN A 78 -5.31 -3.50 -4.22
CA ASN A 78 -3.92 -3.17 -3.91
C ASN A 78 -3.80 -2.24 -2.69
N LEU A 79 -4.68 -1.23 -2.62
CA LEU A 79 -4.73 -0.34 -1.46
C LEU A 79 -5.16 -1.12 -0.20
N GLU A 80 -6.18 -1.97 -0.32
CA GLU A 80 -6.64 -2.83 0.78
C GLU A 80 -5.51 -3.74 1.29
N ALA A 81 -4.79 -4.39 0.38
CA ALA A 81 -3.68 -5.28 0.72
C ALA A 81 -2.56 -4.54 1.49
N VAL A 82 -2.20 -3.33 1.06
CA VAL A 82 -1.19 -2.54 1.77
C VAL A 82 -1.67 -2.10 3.14
N ILE A 83 -2.95 -1.72 3.28
CA ILE A 83 -3.53 -1.36 4.57
C ILE A 83 -3.46 -2.55 5.53
N ASP A 84 -3.88 -3.73 5.06
CA ASP A 84 -3.85 -4.96 5.84
C ASP A 84 -2.44 -5.31 6.28
N LEU A 85 -1.47 -5.26 5.36
CA LEU A 85 -0.07 -5.53 5.69
C LEU A 85 0.43 -4.60 6.79
N LEU A 86 0.11 -3.32 6.72
CA LEU A 86 0.49 -2.35 7.73
C LEU A 86 -0.14 -2.66 9.08
N LEU A 87 -1.42 -3.05 9.11
CA LEU A 87 -2.12 -3.42 10.33
C LEU A 87 -1.58 -4.72 10.93
N TYR A 88 -1.32 -5.75 10.13
CA TYR A 88 -0.65 -6.99 10.58
C TYR A 88 0.71 -6.69 11.21
N LYS A 89 1.54 -5.86 10.56
CA LYS A 89 2.84 -5.43 11.09
C LYS A 89 2.71 -4.65 12.40
N LEU A 90 1.76 -3.72 12.48
CA LEU A 90 1.52 -2.93 13.69
C LEU A 90 1.10 -3.81 14.88
N LEU A 91 0.22 -4.77 14.63
CA LEU A 91 -0.26 -5.70 15.65
C LEU A 91 0.71 -6.85 15.93
N LYS A 92 1.85 -6.91 15.23
CA LYS A 92 2.82 -8.02 15.21
C LYS A 92 2.12 -9.38 15.07
N GLN A 93 1.14 -9.45 14.17
CA GLN A 93 0.44 -10.66 13.81
C GLN A 93 1.14 -11.32 12.61
N PRO A 94 1.04 -12.65 12.44
CA PRO A 94 1.54 -13.31 11.24
C PRO A 94 0.80 -12.77 10.02
N ILE A 95 1.56 -12.51 8.95
CA ILE A 95 1.01 -12.01 7.68
C ILE A 95 0.57 -13.24 6.88
N PRO A 96 -0.67 -13.28 6.36
CA PRO A 96 -1.10 -14.38 5.50
C PRO A 96 -0.29 -14.44 4.19
N ASP A 97 0.11 -15.64 3.77
CA ASP A 97 0.93 -15.86 2.56
C ASP A 97 0.27 -15.30 1.29
N GLU A 98 -1.06 -15.36 1.23
CA GLU A 98 -1.86 -14.82 0.12
C GLU A 98 -1.71 -13.29 0.02
N LEU A 99 -1.72 -12.60 1.18
CA LEU A 99 -1.54 -11.16 1.25
C LEU A 99 -0.14 -10.75 0.83
N GLU A 100 0.88 -11.48 1.32
CA GLU A 100 2.26 -11.24 0.93
C GLU A 100 2.47 -11.47 -0.58
N SER A 101 1.88 -12.53 -1.13
CA SER A 101 1.92 -12.85 -2.56
C SER A 101 1.25 -11.78 -3.42
N MET A 102 0.09 -11.27 -3.00
CA MET A 102 -0.62 -10.19 -3.70
C MET A 102 0.22 -8.92 -3.77
N ILE A 103 0.80 -8.53 -2.64
CA ILE A 103 1.64 -7.34 -2.54
C ILE A 103 2.91 -7.51 -3.37
N ARG A 104 3.54 -8.69 -3.30
CA ARG A 104 4.74 -9.00 -4.09
C ARG A 104 4.45 -8.90 -5.59
N LYS A 105 3.37 -9.50 -6.08
CA LYS A 105 2.95 -9.41 -7.49
C LYS A 105 2.72 -7.97 -7.93
N PHE A 106 2.16 -7.14 -7.05
CA PHE A 106 1.96 -5.72 -7.32
C PHE A 106 3.29 -4.96 -7.48
N TYR A 107 4.23 -5.15 -6.55
CA TYR A 107 5.57 -4.55 -6.66
C TYR A 107 6.32 -5.04 -7.90
N GLU A 108 6.27 -6.34 -8.18
CA GLU A 108 6.88 -6.93 -9.36
C GLU A 108 6.30 -6.27 -10.62
N SER A 109 4.98 -6.24 -10.78
CA SER A 109 4.29 -5.64 -11.93
C SER A 109 4.66 -4.17 -12.15
N HIS A 110 4.80 -3.40 -11.06
CA HIS A 110 5.22 -2.00 -11.14
C HIS A 110 6.71 -1.85 -11.54
N THR A 111 7.58 -2.76 -11.09
CA THR A 111 8.98 -2.79 -11.56
C THR A 111 9.10 -3.24 -13.01
N THR A 112 8.27 -4.18 -13.49
CA THR A 112 8.27 -4.61 -14.89
C THR A 112 7.79 -3.50 -15.83
N GLN A 113 6.78 -2.72 -15.44
CA GLN A 113 6.32 -1.54 -16.20
C GLN A 113 7.39 -0.44 -16.31
N ASN A 114 8.23 -0.27 -15.27
CA ASN A 114 9.36 0.67 -15.35
C ASN A 114 10.55 0.11 -16.15
N CYS A 115 10.71 -1.22 -16.23
CA CYS A 115 11.75 -1.85 -17.05
C CYS A 115 11.37 -1.95 -18.53
N THR A 116 10.09 -2.00 -18.91
CA THR A 116 9.69 -2.01 -20.33
C THR A 116 9.83 -0.65 -21.01
N SER A 117 9.96 0.45 -20.27
CA SER A 117 10.28 1.79 -20.83
C SER A 117 11.79 2.07 -20.92
N LYS A 118 12.64 1.19 -20.38
CA LYS A 118 14.09 1.22 -20.54
C LYS A 118 14.59 -0.20 -20.79
N ASN A 119 14.40 -0.72 -22.01
CA ASN A 119 15.35 -1.60 -22.71
C ASN A 119 14.73 -2.15 -24.00
N LYS A 120 14.76 -1.34 -25.06
CA LYS A 120 15.06 -1.85 -26.40
C LYS A 120 16.58 -1.82 -26.54
N LYS A 121 17.26 -2.79 -25.90
CA LYS A 121 18.62 -3.16 -26.30
C LYS A 121 18.81 -4.65 -26.03
N GLU A 122 18.72 -5.35 -27.14
CA GLU A 122 19.18 -6.69 -27.48
C GLU A 122 20.06 -7.41 -26.45
N SER A 123 19.60 -8.62 -26.11
CA SER A 123 20.34 -9.88 -26.05
C SER A 123 21.86 -9.82 -25.87
N ASN A 124 22.36 -10.33 -24.74
CA ASN A 124 23.40 -11.36 -24.78
C ASN A 124 23.54 -12.09 -23.44
N VAL A 125 23.30 -13.40 -23.49
CA VAL A 125 24.05 -14.53 -22.88
C VAL A 125 24.97 -14.19 -21.68
N LEU A 126 24.79 -14.91 -20.57
CA LEU A 126 25.76 -15.91 -20.09
C LEU A 126 25.23 -16.68 -18.86
N LEU A 127 25.08 -18.00 -19.06
CA LEU A 127 25.14 -19.02 -18.00
C LEU A 127 26.41 -18.85 -17.16
N PHE A 128 26.36 -19.14 -15.86
CA PHE A 128 27.37 -19.78 -15.00
C PHE A 128 26.91 -19.59 -13.54
N GLY A 129 26.88 -20.55 -12.62
CA GLY A 129 27.24 -21.96 -12.60
C GLY A 129 26.86 -22.50 -11.22
N ILE A 130 26.29 -23.71 -11.16
CA ILE A 130 26.00 -24.40 -9.90
C ILE A 130 27.26 -25.18 -9.50
N LYS A 131 27.73 -24.88 -8.29
CA LYS A 131 28.77 -25.60 -7.54
C LYS A 131 28.38 -27.07 -7.34
N ASN A 132 29.33 -27.96 -7.59
CA ASN A 132 29.51 -29.18 -6.79
C ASN A 132 30.84 -29.06 -6.06
#